data_AF-A0A178IHM2-F1
#
_entry.id   AF-A0A178IHM2-F1
#
_cell.length_a   1.000
_cell.length_b   1.000
_cell.length_c   1.000
_cell.angle_alpha   90.00
_cell.angle_beta   90.00
_cell.angle_gamma   90.00
#
_symmetry.space_group_name_H-M   'P 1'
#
loop_
_entity.id
_entity.type
_entity.pdbx_description
1 polymer ?
#
loop_
_entity_poly.entity_id
_entity_poly.type
_entity_poly.pdbx_seq_one_letter_code
_entity_poly.pdbx_strand_id
1 'polypeptide(L)'
;MTALIWALWQGNKRSYEWLLQHGADPNLQMPATDLARYGFFSGASAVSVAARHRDPWFLEITLKYGGNPNLYNPIMKETVIFDCISFYEKKHDGIAQLELLIKYGADLNAAHPSTPMMYAAIFNRYDMVYMMLEAGADPTIVISGKFSLLTDLKRDMTIPGDSLSQWRKEVIKLLREKGVTFDGDE
;
A
#
# COMPACT_ATOMS: atom_id res chain seq x y z
N MET A 1 6.85 -17.57 -13.02
CA MET A 1 7.53 -17.15 -11.79
C MET A 1 8.98 -16.88 -12.11
N THR A 2 9.53 -15.74 -11.69
CA THR A 2 10.94 -15.38 -11.96
C THR A 2 11.85 -15.92 -10.85
N ALA A 3 13.14 -16.11 -11.14
CA ALA A 3 14.11 -16.52 -10.13
C ALA A 3 14.21 -15.51 -8.96
N LEU A 4 14.02 -14.22 -9.27
CA LEU A 4 14.00 -13.15 -8.29
C LEU A 4 12.83 -13.27 -7.30
N ILE A 5 11.62 -13.50 -7.82
CA ILE A 5 10.42 -13.71 -6.99
C ILE A 5 10.55 -14.99 -6.15
N TRP A 6 11.15 -16.05 -6.72
CA TRP A 6 11.40 -17.28 -5.97
C TRP A 6 12.38 -17.07 -4.82
N ALA A 7 13.48 -16.34 -5.03
CA ALA A 7 14.44 -16.02 -3.98
C ALA A 7 13.82 -15.17 -2.84
N LEU A 8 12.91 -14.26 -3.18
CA LEU A 8 12.12 -13.48 -2.21
C LEU A 8 11.23 -14.39 -1.37
N TRP A 9 10.47 -15.27 -2.02
CA TRP A 9 9.55 -16.20 -1.34
C TRP A 9 10.27 -17.14 -0.37
N GLN A 10 11.49 -17.57 -0.70
CA GLN A 10 12.34 -18.37 0.18
C GLN A 10 12.97 -17.56 1.33
N GLY A 11 12.83 -16.23 1.34
CA GLY A 11 13.49 -15.35 2.30
C GLY A 11 15.02 -15.31 2.14
N ASN A 12 15.56 -15.73 1.00
CA ASN A 12 17.00 -15.81 0.78
C ASN A 12 17.57 -14.46 0.35
N LYS A 13 17.86 -13.60 1.32
CA LYS A 13 18.42 -12.25 1.12
C LYS A 13 19.67 -12.25 0.24
N ARG A 14 20.59 -13.18 0.48
CA ARG A 14 21.86 -13.25 -0.27
C ARG A 14 21.64 -13.53 -1.75
N SER A 15 20.86 -14.55 -2.08
CA SER A 15 20.55 -14.87 -3.48
C SER A 15 19.71 -13.77 -4.13
N TYR A 16 18.79 -13.16 -3.38
CA TYR A 16 17.95 -12.09 -3.87
C TYR A 16 18.77 -10.86 -4.28
N GLU A 17 19.64 -10.38 -3.39
CA GLU A 17 20.54 -9.26 -3.68
C GLU A 17 21.50 -9.59 -4.82
N TRP A 18 22.05 -10.81 -4.84
CA TRP A 18 22.95 -11.24 -5.91
C TRP A 18 22.26 -11.19 -7.28
N LEU A 19 21.01 -11.64 -7.38
CA LEU A 19 20.24 -11.58 -8.63
C LEU A 19 20.01 -10.13 -9.09
N LEU A 20 19.65 -9.22 -8.18
CA LEU A 20 19.49 -7.80 -8.49
C LEU A 20 20.79 -7.15 -8.98
N GLN A 21 21.91 -7.46 -8.33
CA GLN A 21 23.24 -6.98 -8.75
C GLN A 21 23.63 -7.41 -10.17
N HIS A 22 23.10 -8.55 -10.63
CA HIS A 22 23.36 -9.11 -11.97
C HIS A 22 22.25 -8.78 -12.97
N GLY A 23 21.42 -7.78 -12.69
CA GLY A 23 20.44 -7.23 -13.65
C GLY A 23 19.11 -7.98 -13.71
N ALA A 24 18.76 -8.74 -12.67
CA ALA A 24 17.39 -9.26 -12.56
C ALA A 24 16.40 -8.09 -12.46
N ASP A 25 15.45 -8.01 -13.39
CA ASP A 25 14.47 -6.93 -13.44
C ASP A 25 13.42 -7.08 -12.32
N PRO A 26 13.35 -6.15 -11.36
CA PRO A 26 12.36 -6.21 -10.28
C PRO A 26 10.92 -5.89 -10.72
N ASN A 27 10.75 -5.32 -11.91
CA ASN A 27 9.46 -4.88 -12.45
C ASN A 27 8.80 -5.93 -13.34
N LEU A 28 9.49 -7.04 -13.63
CA LEU A 28 8.97 -8.09 -14.50
C LEU A 28 7.72 -8.73 -13.88
N GLN A 29 6.57 -8.48 -14.52
CA GLN A 29 5.27 -9.00 -14.10
C GLN A 29 5.08 -10.44 -14.57
N MET A 30 4.70 -11.30 -13.63
CA MET A 30 4.29 -12.66 -13.94
C MET A 30 2.96 -12.67 -14.70
N PRO A 31 2.76 -13.64 -15.61
CA PRO A 31 1.45 -13.82 -16.25
C PRO A 31 0.39 -14.21 -15.21
N ALA A 32 -0.87 -14.23 -15.66
CA ALA A 32 -1.97 -14.77 -14.88
C ALA A 32 -1.63 -16.16 -14.33
N THR A 33 -1.95 -16.40 -13.06
CA THR A 33 -1.49 -17.59 -12.36
C THR A 33 -2.49 -18.08 -11.31
N ASP A 34 -2.60 -19.39 -11.17
CA ASP A 34 -3.35 -20.06 -10.08
C ASP A 34 -2.46 -20.31 -8.84
N LEU A 35 -1.35 -19.59 -8.72
CA LEU A 35 -0.44 -19.67 -7.58
C LEU A 35 -0.90 -18.84 -6.38
N ALA A 36 -2.16 -18.40 -6.36
CA ALA A 36 -2.84 -17.76 -5.23
C ALA A 36 -2.68 -18.57 -3.94
N ARG A 37 -2.78 -19.90 -4.03
CA ARG A 37 -2.58 -20.81 -2.89
C ARG A 37 -1.18 -20.76 -2.26
N TYR A 38 -0.20 -20.19 -2.95
CA TYR A 38 1.18 -20.02 -2.46
C TYR A 38 1.50 -18.54 -2.11
N GLY A 39 0.48 -17.67 -2.07
CA GLY A 39 0.64 -16.25 -1.74
C GLY A 39 1.02 -15.36 -2.93
N PHE A 40 1.00 -15.88 -4.16
CA PHE A 40 1.24 -15.09 -5.37
C PHE A 40 -0.07 -14.61 -6.00
N PHE A 41 -0.01 -13.53 -6.75
CA PHE A 41 -1.16 -13.00 -7.46
C PHE A 41 -0.82 -12.80 -8.94
N SER A 42 -1.86 -12.75 -9.77
CA SER A 42 -1.69 -12.51 -11.20
C SER A 42 -1.07 -11.14 -11.44
N GLY A 43 -0.07 -11.05 -12.31
CA GLY A 43 0.65 -9.79 -12.55
C GLY A 43 1.70 -9.44 -11.50
N ALA A 44 1.97 -10.34 -10.54
CA ALA A 44 2.97 -10.10 -9.49
C ALA A 44 4.37 -9.88 -10.08
N SER A 45 5.05 -8.86 -9.57
CA SER A 45 6.45 -8.51 -9.83
C SER A 45 7.26 -8.65 -8.55
N ALA A 46 8.59 -8.51 -8.61
CA ALA A 46 9.40 -8.55 -7.40
C ALA A 46 9.07 -7.37 -6.46
N VAL A 47 8.84 -6.18 -7.02
CA VAL A 47 8.47 -4.98 -6.24
C VAL A 47 7.10 -5.11 -5.56
N SER A 48 6.09 -5.65 -6.26
CA SER A 48 4.76 -5.85 -5.68
C SER A 48 4.75 -6.96 -4.62
N VAL A 49 5.52 -8.05 -4.83
CA VAL A 49 5.65 -9.11 -3.81
C VAL A 49 6.44 -8.61 -2.60
N ALA A 50 7.49 -7.81 -2.81
CA ALA A 50 8.24 -7.19 -1.72
C ALA A 50 7.40 -6.23 -0.88
N ALA A 51 6.47 -5.50 -1.49
CA ALA A 51 5.53 -4.62 -0.79
C ALA A 51 4.52 -5.37 0.10
N ARG A 52 4.22 -6.64 -0.21
CA ARG A 52 3.42 -7.53 0.66
C ARG A 52 4.27 -8.30 1.67
N HIS A 53 5.59 -8.27 1.55
CA HIS A 53 6.47 -9.10 2.35
C HIS A 53 6.70 -8.51 3.74
N ARG A 54 6.69 -9.35 4.78
CA ARG A 54 6.83 -8.92 6.18
C ARG A 54 8.13 -8.16 6.44
N ASP A 55 9.22 -8.60 5.81
CA ASP A 55 10.53 -8.00 5.98
C ASP A 55 10.73 -6.83 5.00
N PRO A 56 10.79 -5.56 5.48
CA PRO A 56 10.93 -4.38 4.64
C PRO A 56 12.25 -4.32 3.88
N TRP A 57 13.27 -5.09 4.31
CA TRP A 57 14.55 -5.18 3.63
C TRP A 57 14.40 -5.57 2.15
N PHE A 58 13.48 -6.49 1.84
CA PHE A 58 13.24 -6.88 0.45
C PHE A 58 12.71 -5.72 -0.37
N LEU A 59 11.77 -4.94 0.16
CA LEU A 59 11.23 -3.80 -0.56
C LEU A 59 12.30 -2.72 -0.75
N GLU A 60 13.05 -2.39 0.32
CA GLU A 60 14.12 -1.40 0.26
C GLU A 60 15.17 -1.75 -0.80
N ILE A 61 15.65 -2.99 -0.80
CA ILE A 61 16.67 -3.41 -1.76
C ILE A 61 16.09 -3.45 -3.19
N THR A 62 14.84 -3.87 -3.35
CA THR A 62 14.17 -3.88 -4.66
C THR A 62 14.08 -2.48 -5.24
N LEU A 63 13.62 -1.50 -4.45
CA LEU A 63 13.50 -0.11 -4.85
C LEU A 63 14.88 0.49 -5.15
N LYS A 64 15.90 0.16 -4.34
CA LYS A 64 17.29 0.59 -4.57
C LYS A 64 17.88 0.11 -5.91
N TYR A 65 17.52 -1.09 -6.36
CA TYR A 65 17.95 -1.64 -7.65
C TYR A 65 16.96 -1.38 -8.80
N GLY A 66 16.14 -0.33 -8.72
CA GLY A 66 15.30 0.13 -9.83
C GLY A 66 13.88 -0.45 -9.85
N GLY A 67 13.41 -1.00 -8.72
CA GLY A 67 11.99 -1.31 -8.53
C GLY A 67 11.14 -0.05 -8.65
N ASN A 68 10.12 -0.10 -9.49
CA ASN A 68 9.20 1.01 -9.70
C ASN A 68 8.11 1.00 -8.61
N PRO A 69 8.08 1.98 -7.69
CA PRO A 69 7.05 2.05 -6.64
C PRO A 69 5.65 2.36 -7.19
N ASN A 70 5.55 2.77 -8.46
CA ASN A 70 4.31 3.09 -9.16
C ASN A 70 3.96 2.04 -10.22
N LEU A 71 4.56 0.85 -10.15
CA LEU A 71 4.26 -0.21 -11.11
C LEU A 71 2.77 -0.58 -11.05
N TYR A 72 2.08 -0.41 -12.17
CA TYR A 72 0.67 -0.76 -12.31
C TYR A 72 0.52 -2.22 -12.75
N ASN A 73 -0.25 -3.00 -11.99
CA ASN A 73 -0.64 -4.36 -12.33
C ASN A 73 -1.94 -4.33 -13.14
N PRO A 74 -1.93 -4.63 -14.46
CA PRO A 74 -3.12 -4.54 -15.29
C PRO A 74 -4.16 -5.64 -15.02
N ILE A 75 -3.77 -6.74 -14.37
CA ILE A 75 -4.67 -7.87 -14.07
C ILE A 75 -5.44 -7.58 -12.79
N MET A 76 -4.74 -7.15 -11.74
CA MET A 76 -5.36 -6.75 -10.46
C MET A 76 -5.98 -5.35 -10.52
N LYS A 77 -5.53 -4.51 -11.47
CA LYS A 77 -5.89 -3.09 -11.62
C LYS A 77 -5.49 -2.24 -10.41
N GLU A 78 -4.29 -2.49 -9.89
CA GLU A 78 -3.75 -1.88 -8.67
C GLU A 78 -2.29 -1.48 -8.88
N THR A 79 -1.82 -0.44 -8.18
CA THR A 79 -0.39 -0.08 -8.09
C THR A 79 0.23 -0.67 -6.81
N VAL A 80 1.57 -0.67 -6.73
CA VAL A 80 2.33 -1.28 -5.61
C VAL A 80 1.90 -0.78 -4.23
N ILE A 81 1.42 0.45 -4.10
CA ILE A 81 0.97 0.99 -2.80
C ILE A 81 -0.25 0.27 -2.23
N PHE A 82 -1.11 -0.30 -3.08
CA PHE A 82 -2.26 -1.08 -2.60
C PHE A 82 -1.81 -2.41 -1.97
N ASP A 83 -0.67 -2.95 -2.41
CA ASP A 83 -0.13 -4.22 -1.93
C ASP A 83 0.21 -4.18 -0.43
N CYS A 84 0.77 -3.08 0.08
CA CYS A 84 1.11 -2.96 1.50
C CYS A 84 -0.11 -2.69 2.40
N ILE A 85 -1.22 -2.20 1.83
CA ILE A 85 -2.46 -1.90 2.56
C ILE A 85 -3.34 -3.14 2.70
N SER A 86 -3.43 -3.95 1.63
CA SER A 86 -4.40 -5.05 1.50
C SER A 86 -4.14 -6.25 2.41
N PHE A 87 -2.95 -6.41 2.97
CA PHE A 87 -2.58 -7.63 3.69
C PHE A 87 -2.90 -7.52 5.19
N TYR A 88 -3.74 -8.45 5.65
CA TYR A 88 -4.18 -8.61 7.04
C TYR A 88 -3.54 -9.84 7.69
N GLU A 89 -2.21 -9.96 7.64
CA GLU A 89 -1.59 -10.86 8.60
C GLU A 89 -1.59 -10.18 9.96
N LYS A 90 -2.13 -10.84 10.99
CA LYS A 90 -2.19 -10.34 12.39
C LYS A 90 -0.82 -9.90 12.99
N LYS A 91 0.28 -10.10 12.26
CA LYS A 91 1.66 -9.80 12.67
C LYS A 91 2.37 -8.80 11.72
N HIS A 92 1.69 -8.28 10.71
CA HIS A 92 2.27 -7.36 9.74
C HIS A 92 1.31 -6.20 9.50
N ASP A 93 1.77 -5.01 9.83
CA ASP A 93 1.01 -3.76 9.78
C ASP A 93 1.34 -2.92 8.55
N GLY A 94 2.18 -3.41 7.63
CA GLY A 94 2.54 -2.73 6.37
C GLY A 94 3.16 -1.34 6.52
N ILE A 95 3.42 -0.86 7.74
CA ILE A 95 3.81 0.53 8.02
C ILE A 95 5.18 0.81 7.40
N ALA A 96 6.15 -0.05 7.69
CA ALA A 96 7.50 0.07 7.14
C ALA A 96 7.53 0.01 5.60
N GLN A 97 6.63 -0.78 4.99
CA GLN A 97 6.51 -0.88 3.54
C GLN A 97 5.95 0.42 2.96
N LEU A 98 4.92 1.00 3.59
CA LEU A 98 4.36 2.28 3.19
C LEU A 98 5.37 3.42 3.35
N GLU A 99 6.12 3.47 4.46
CA GLU A 99 7.21 4.44 4.65
C GLU A 99 8.27 4.35 3.54
N LEU A 100 8.67 3.13 3.16
CA LEU A 100 9.60 2.92 2.05
C LEU A 100 8.99 3.37 0.72
N LEU A 101 7.74 3.01 0.42
CA LEU A 101 7.09 3.44 -0.81
C LEU A 101 6.99 4.98 -0.89
N ILE A 102 6.60 5.64 0.20
CA ILE A 102 6.59 7.11 0.30
C ILE A 102 8.00 7.66 0.04
N LYS A 103 9.01 7.13 0.72
CA LYS A 103 10.42 7.56 0.59
C LYS A 103 10.94 7.46 -0.85
N TYR A 104 10.49 6.45 -1.59
CA TYR A 104 10.90 6.23 -2.98
C TYR A 104 9.96 6.88 -4.02
N GLY A 105 8.99 7.69 -3.60
CA GLY A 105 8.15 8.48 -4.52
C GLY A 105 6.94 7.72 -5.07
N ALA A 106 6.34 6.84 -4.27
CA ALA A 106 5.05 6.26 -4.60
C ALA A 106 3.96 7.35 -4.74
N ASP A 107 3.11 7.19 -5.75
CA ASP A 107 1.95 8.02 -6.01
C ASP A 107 0.83 7.67 -5.01
N LEU A 108 0.69 8.53 -4.01
CA LEU A 108 -0.32 8.39 -2.96
C LEU A 108 -1.74 8.70 -3.43
N ASN A 109 -1.87 9.22 -4.66
CA ASN A 109 -3.13 9.61 -5.27
C ASN A 109 -3.54 8.66 -6.41
N ALA A 110 -2.80 7.57 -6.62
CA ALA A 110 -3.08 6.57 -7.65
C ALA A 110 -4.52 6.05 -7.54
N ALA A 111 -5.34 6.31 -8.55
CA ALA A 111 -6.79 6.13 -8.45
C ALA A 111 -7.28 4.94 -9.30
N HIS A 112 -7.48 3.76 -8.70
CA HIS A 112 -8.22 2.66 -9.34
C HIS A 112 -8.53 1.47 -8.39
N PRO A 113 -9.80 1.06 -8.14
CA PRO A 113 -11.06 1.81 -8.19
C PRO A 113 -11.27 2.72 -6.96
N SER A 114 -10.26 2.87 -6.09
CA SER A 114 -10.24 3.81 -4.97
C SER A 114 -8.84 4.43 -4.86
N THR A 115 -8.66 5.52 -4.10
CA THR A 115 -7.30 5.99 -3.77
C THR A 115 -6.69 5.14 -2.65
N PRO A 116 -5.37 5.14 -2.46
CA PRO A 116 -4.71 4.41 -1.37
C PRO A 116 -5.28 4.79 0.00
N MET A 117 -5.58 6.07 0.23
CA MET A 117 -6.21 6.53 1.47
C MET A 117 -7.63 5.99 1.66
N MET A 118 -8.46 5.99 0.61
CA MET A 118 -9.80 5.39 0.69
C MET A 118 -9.72 3.89 0.98
N TYR A 119 -8.81 3.20 0.31
CA TYR A 119 -8.58 1.77 0.50
C TYR A 119 -8.15 1.48 1.95
N ALA A 120 -7.22 2.25 2.51
CA ALA A 120 -6.81 2.15 3.91
C ALA A 120 -7.97 2.45 4.89
N ALA A 121 -8.80 3.45 4.60
CA ALA A 121 -9.96 3.81 5.42
C ALA A 121 -11.02 2.70 5.45
N ILE A 122 -11.33 2.07 4.32
CA ILE A 122 -12.23 0.90 4.24
C ILE A 122 -11.77 -0.23 5.17
N PHE A 123 -10.46 -0.37 5.32
CA PHE A 123 -9.81 -1.37 6.16
C PHE A 123 -9.56 -0.92 7.60
N ASN A 124 -10.06 0.25 8.00
CA ASN A 124 -9.86 0.89 9.31
C ASN A 124 -8.38 1.13 9.66
N ARG A 125 -7.51 1.26 8.64
CA ARG A 125 -6.06 1.52 8.78
C ARG A 125 -5.80 3.02 8.84
N TYR A 126 -6.36 3.67 9.85
CA TYR A 126 -6.28 5.13 10.00
C TYR A 126 -4.87 5.63 10.31
N ASP A 127 -4.01 4.75 10.84
CA ASP A 127 -2.56 4.94 10.94
C ASP A 127 -1.91 5.16 9.56
N MET A 128 -2.23 4.30 8.58
CA MET A 128 -1.77 4.46 7.20
C MET A 128 -2.36 5.69 6.52
N VAL A 129 -3.64 6.00 6.78
CA VAL A 129 -4.27 7.23 6.28
C VAL A 129 -3.54 8.46 6.81
N TYR A 130 -3.23 8.49 8.12
CA TYR A 130 -2.48 9.58 8.73
C TYR A 130 -1.12 9.77 8.08
N MET A 131 -0.33 8.70 7.92
CA MET A 131 0.99 8.78 7.26
C MET A 131 0.91 9.28 5.81
N MET A 132 -0.09 8.82 5.03
CA MET A 132 -0.28 9.31 3.67
C MET A 132 -0.65 10.79 3.65
N LEU A 133 -1.49 11.24 4.59
CA LEU A 133 -1.83 12.66 4.74
C LEU A 133 -0.61 13.49 5.09
N GLU A 134 0.23 13.06 6.04
CA GLU A 134 1.48 13.74 6.37
C GLU A 134 2.42 13.81 5.15
N ALA A 135 2.46 12.74 4.35
CA ALA A 135 3.23 12.67 3.11
C ALA A 135 2.63 13.46 1.93
N GLY A 136 1.51 14.18 2.13
CA GLY A 136 0.95 15.09 1.13
C GLY A 136 -0.08 14.47 0.19
N ALA A 137 -0.62 13.30 0.52
CA ALA A 137 -1.74 12.73 -0.23
C ALA A 137 -2.97 13.65 -0.19
N ASP A 138 -3.73 13.69 -1.28
CA ASP A 138 -4.88 14.58 -1.46
C ASP A 138 -6.18 13.91 -0.96
N PRO A 139 -6.76 14.38 0.17
CA PRO A 139 -7.98 13.79 0.73
C PRO A 139 -9.25 14.14 -0.04
N THR A 140 -9.18 15.07 -1.00
CA THR A 140 -10.34 15.61 -1.72
C THR A 140 -10.70 14.82 -2.97
N ILE A 141 -9.86 13.85 -3.36
CA ILE A 141 -10.11 13.00 -4.52
C ILE A 141 -11.40 12.21 -4.31
N VAL A 142 -12.23 12.12 -5.35
CA VAL A 142 -13.49 11.36 -5.36
C VAL A 142 -13.51 10.49 -6.62
N ILE A 143 -13.68 9.17 -6.49
CA ILE A 143 -13.60 8.25 -7.65
C ILE A 143 -14.95 8.09 -8.35
N SER A 144 -16.01 7.95 -7.56
CA SER A 144 -17.40 8.07 -8.01
C SER A 144 -18.13 8.80 -6.91
N GLY A 145 -19.05 9.72 -7.21
CA GLY A 145 -19.59 10.74 -6.28
C GLY A 145 -20.21 10.26 -4.94
N LYS A 146 -20.10 8.97 -4.60
CA LYS A 146 -20.47 8.36 -3.32
C LYS A 146 -19.28 7.83 -2.48
N PHE A 147 -18.08 7.69 -3.05
CA PHE A 147 -16.91 7.15 -2.35
C PHE A 147 -15.84 8.23 -2.20
N SER A 148 -15.71 8.71 -0.97
CA SER A 148 -14.70 9.68 -0.55
C SER A 148 -14.17 9.30 0.83
N LEU A 149 -12.96 9.73 1.16
CA LEU A 149 -12.38 9.55 2.50
C LEU A 149 -13.32 10.09 3.60
N LEU A 150 -14.02 11.20 3.33
CA LEU A 150 -14.98 11.81 4.25
C LEU A 150 -16.18 10.90 4.51
N THR A 151 -16.69 10.23 3.47
CA THR A 151 -17.79 9.28 3.60
C THR A 151 -17.40 8.07 4.45
N ASP A 152 -16.17 7.58 4.29
CA ASP A 152 -15.65 6.46 5.08
C ASP A 152 -15.37 6.86 6.53
N LEU A 153 -14.82 8.06 6.76
CA LEU A 153 -14.63 8.60 8.11
C LEU A 153 -15.95 8.79 8.87
N LYS A 154 -17.06 9.09 8.19
CA LYS A 154 -18.40 9.19 8.81
C LYS A 154 -18.96 7.84 9.23
N ARG A 155 -18.58 6.75 8.55
CA ARG A 155 -18.97 5.39 8.91
C ARG A 155 -18.12 4.93 10.09
N ASP A 156 -18.55 5.25 11.30
CA ASP A 156 -17.87 4.76 12.50
C ASP A 156 -18.08 3.24 12.63
N MET A 157 -17.16 2.48 12.05
CA MET A 157 -17.07 1.03 12.20
C MET A 157 -16.07 0.64 13.29
N THR A 158 -15.52 1.60 14.06
CA THR A 158 -14.51 1.33 15.07
C THR A 158 -15.14 0.83 16.36
N ILE A 159 -14.48 -0.11 17.03
CA ILE A 159 -14.89 -0.59 18.35
C ILE A 159 -14.43 0.47 19.38
N PRO A 160 -15.32 0.97 20.27
CA PRO A 160 -14.93 1.95 21.29
C PRO A 160 -13.81 1.41 22.19
N GLY A 161 -12.70 2.14 22.29
CA GLY A 161 -11.54 1.79 23.13
C GLY A 161 -10.33 1.22 22.38
N ASP A 162 -10.42 1.03 21.06
CA ASP A 162 -9.30 0.57 20.24
C ASP A 162 -8.34 1.73 19.88
N SER A 163 -7.03 1.42 19.81
CA SER A 163 -5.98 2.28 19.26
C SER A 163 -6.31 2.82 17.87
N LEU A 164 -7.00 2.03 17.04
CA LEU A 164 -7.46 2.44 15.71
C LEU A 164 -8.50 3.57 15.76
N SER A 165 -9.29 3.64 16.84
CA SER A 165 -10.23 4.74 17.09
C SER A 165 -9.51 6.04 17.43
N GLN A 166 -8.30 5.98 18.00
CA GLN A 166 -7.47 7.16 18.25
C GLN A 166 -6.92 7.73 16.94
N TRP A 167 -6.37 6.89 16.06
CA TRP A 167 -5.86 7.34 14.76
C TRP A 167 -6.94 7.98 13.90
N ARG A 168 -8.18 7.47 13.93
CA ARG A 168 -9.31 8.11 13.24
C ARG A 168 -9.53 9.55 13.72
N LYS A 169 -9.41 9.83 15.02
CA LYS A 169 -9.56 11.18 15.58
C LYS A 169 -8.42 12.09 15.12
N GLU A 170 -7.19 11.59 15.12
CA GLU A 170 -6.03 12.35 14.62
C GLU A 170 -6.13 12.66 13.13
N VAL A 171 -6.62 11.71 12.31
CA VAL A 171 -6.92 11.96 10.89
C VAL A 171 -7.96 13.06 10.72
N ILE A 172 -9.08 13.03 11.47
CA ILE A 172 -10.11 14.07 11.40
C ILE A 172 -9.54 15.43 11.81
N LYS A 173 -8.72 15.47 12.87
CA LYS A 173 -8.05 16.68 13.33
C LYS A 173 -7.11 17.25 12.25
N LEU A 174 -6.26 16.40 11.66
CA LEU A 174 -5.32 16.80 10.60
C LEU A 174 -6.06 17.30 9.35
N LEU A 175 -7.18 16.67 8.98
CA LEU A 175 -8.01 17.14 7.87
C LEU A 175 -8.60 18.53 8.13
N ARG A 176 -9.05 18.80 9.37
CA ARG A 176 -9.52 20.14 9.77
C ARG A 176 -8.40 21.18 9.72
N GLU A 177 -7.20 20.83 10.18
CA GLU A 177 -6.02 21.69 10.09
C GLU A 177 -5.64 22.01 8.63
N LYS A 178 -5.83 21.05 7.72
CA LYS A 178 -5.65 21.24 6.27
C LYS A 178 -6.83 21.95 5.58
N GLY A 179 -7.85 22.38 6.32
CA GLY A 179 -8.99 23.14 5.80
C GLY A 179 -10.04 22.32 5.07
N VAL A 180 -10.05 20.98 5.25
CA VAL A 180 -11.10 20.12 4.67
C VAL A 180 -12.34 20.18 5.56
N THR A 181 -13.44 20.71 5.02
CA THR A 181 -14.73 20.80 5.71
C THR A 181 -15.51 19.50 5.60
N PHE A 182 -16.08 19.04 6.72
CA PHE A 182 -17.02 17.93 6.70
C PHE A 182 -18.43 18.49 6.49
N ASP A 183 -19.15 18.05 5.44
CA ASP A 183 -20.55 18.46 5.25
C ASP A 183 -21.36 18.14 6.52
N GLY A 184 -21.84 19.18 7.22
CA GLY A 184 -22.54 19.09 8.50
C GLY A 184 -21.90 19.80 9.70
N ASP A 185 -20.79 20.54 9.53
CA ASP A 185 -20.22 21.44 10.56
C ASP A 185 -20.89 22.85 10.59
N GLU A 186 -22.13 23.00 10.09
CA GLU A 186 -23.01 24.18 10.27
C GLU A 186 -24.15 23.91 11.25
#